data_AF-A0A7S4L203-F1
#
_entry.id   AF-A0A7S4L203-F1
#
_cell.length_a   1.000
_cell.length_b   1.000
_cell.length_c   1.000
_cell.angle_alpha   90.00
_cell.angle_beta   90.00
_cell.angle_gamma   90.00
#
_symmetry.space_group_name_H-M   'P 1'
#
loop_
_entity.id
_entity.type
_entity.pdbx_description
1 polymer ?
#
loop_
_entity_poly.entity_id
_entity_poly.type
_entity_poly.pdbx_seq_one_letter_code
_entity_poly.pdbx_strand_id
1 'polypeptide(L)'
;QTVESCLKNRDDLIRRTEECELPSSALDLLIDQLGGPDRVAEMTGRTWRIVREKGNTFRVEQRGKGEAEIETINVKECQKFQAGKKLIGIISDAASVGISLHALKDGGNQRRRVHFTLELPWSADKAVQQLGRSHRSNQVSAPIYRLVVTDIGGERRFASAVARRLESLGALTRGDRRAAVGQDLQEFNLQTVYGNS
;
A
#
# COMPACT_ATOMS: atom_id res chain seq x y z
N GLN A 1 21.09 27.14 26.37
CA GLN A 1 21.81 26.37 25.33
C GLN A 1 22.12 27.31 24.19
N THR A 2 23.40 27.50 23.87
CA THR A 2 23.87 28.44 22.84
C THR A 2 23.61 27.88 21.45
N VAL A 3 23.22 28.71 20.47
CA VAL A 3 22.94 28.32 19.06
C VAL A 3 24.05 27.45 18.48
N GLU A 4 25.30 27.75 18.84
CA GLU A 4 26.50 27.03 18.44
C GLU A 4 26.53 25.56 18.93
N SER A 5 26.02 25.28 20.13
CA SER A 5 25.88 23.91 20.64
C SER A 5 24.83 23.12 19.85
N CYS A 6 23.74 23.76 19.41
CA CYS A 6 22.72 23.11 18.60
C CYS A 6 23.22 22.77 17.19
N LEU A 7 24.00 23.67 16.58
CA LEU A 7 24.63 23.42 15.28
C LEU A 7 25.62 22.26 15.35
N LYS A 8 26.44 22.21 16.41
CA LYS A 8 27.40 21.12 16.63
C LYS A 8 26.71 19.78 16.85
N ASN A 9 25.61 19.75 17.60
CA ASN A 9 24.80 18.54 17.79
C ASN A 9 24.11 18.08 16.52
N ARG A 10 23.61 19.02 15.69
CA ARG A 10 23.05 18.72 14.36
C ARG A 10 24.12 18.04 13.50
N ASP A 11 25.31 18.62 13.42
CA ASP A 11 26.38 18.09 12.56
C ASP A 11 26.87 16.72 13.05
N ASP A 12 26.92 16.51 14.37
CA ASP A 12 27.27 15.21 14.96
C ASP A 12 26.21 14.14 14.67
N LEU A 13 24.92 14.51 14.70
CA LEU A 13 23.82 13.61 14.35
C LEU A 13 23.81 13.29 12.85
N ILE A 14 24.09 14.26 11.97
CA ILE A 14 24.20 14.02 10.53
C ILE A 14 25.32 13.02 10.25
N ARG A 15 26.51 13.25 10.81
CA ARG A 15 27.67 12.34 10.66
C ARG A 15 27.37 10.91 11.12
N ARG A 16 26.74 10.76 12.29
CA ARG A 16 26.32 9.43 12.78
C ARG A 16 25.24 8.78 11.91
N THR A 17 24.40 9.59 11.27
CA THR A 17 23.37 9.09 10.35
C THR A 17 23.98 8.65 9.03
N GLU A 18 25.04 9.31 8.56
CA GLU A 18 25.83 8.92 7.38
C GLU A 18 26.64 7.64 7.63
N GLU A 19 27.09 7.41 8.86
CA GLU A 19 27.76 6.17 9.29
C GLU A 19 26.79 4.99 9.48
N CYS A 20 25.49 5.25 9.61
CA CYS A 20 24.47 4.22 9.67
C CYS A 20 24.14 3.73 8.25
N GLU A 21 24.25 2.42 8.03
CA GLU A 21 23.57 1.76 6.92
C GLU A 21 22.06 1.80 7.18
N LEU A 22 21.44 2.94 6.92
CA LEU A 22 19.99 3.06 6.97
C LEU A 22 19.43 2.06 5.96
N PRO A 23 18.54 1.15 6.38
CA PRO A 23 17.93 0.21 5.45
C PRO A 23 17.26 1.02 4.33
N SER A 24 17.45 0.58 3.09
CA SER A 24 16.68 1.11 1.96
C SER A 24 15.21 1.16 2.37
N SER A 25 14.52 2.26 2.07
CA SER A 25 13.08 2.40 2.37
C SER A 25 12.37 1.09 2.08
N ALA A 26 11.52 0.62 3.00
CA ALA A 26 10.83 -0.68 2.85
C ALA A 26 10.10 -0.80 1.51
N LEU A 27 9.60 0.33 0.98
CA LEU A 27 8.98 0.40 -0.33
C LEU A 27 9.99 0.20 -1.49
N ASP A 28 11.19 0.74 -1.37
CA ASP A 28 12.26 0.54 -2.38
C ASP A 28 12.72 -0.90 -2.41
N LEU A 29 12.92 -1.50 -1.23
CA LEU A 29 13.24 -2.93 -1.11
C LEU A 29 12.15 -3.80 -1.74
N LEU A 30 10.89 -3.49 -1.46
CA LEU A 30 9.74 -4.20 -2.03
C LEU A 30 9.71 -4.06 -3.55
N ILE A 31 9.86 -2.85 -4.09
CA ILE A 31 9.87 -2.62 -5.54
C ILE A 31 11.02 -3.37 -6.20
N ASP A 32 12.22 -3.33 -5.61
CA ASP A 32 13.40 -4.04 -6.10
C ASP A 32 13.17 -5.55 -6.16
N GLN A 33 12.68 -6.16 -5.07
CA GLN A 33 12.36 -7.60 -5.01
C GLN A 33 11.26 -8.01 -6.00
N LEU A 34 10.33 -7.10 -6.32
CA LEU A 34 9.27 -7.32 -7.30
C LEU A 34 9.72 -7.12 -8.76
N GLY A 35 11.03 -6.95 -9.00
CA GLY A 35 11.62 -6.82 -10.32
C GLY A 35 11.82 -5.36 -10.76
N GLY A 36 11.84 -4.43 -9.81
CA GLY A 36 12.18 -3.03 -10.02
C GLY A 36 11.08 -2.17 -10.63
N PRO A 37 11.40 -0.88 -10.88
CA PRO A 37 10.45 0.10 -11.39
C PRO A 37 9.82 -0.23 -12.75
N ASP A 38 10.44 -1.07 -13.56
CA ASP A 38 9.92 -1.45 -14.87
C ASP A 38 8.77 -2.47 -14.77
N ARG A 39 8.73 -3.24 -13.68
CA ARG A 39 7.73 -4.28 -13.42
C ARG A 39 6.59 -3.79 -12.52
N VAL A 40 6.88 -2.82 -11.66
CA VAL A 40 5.95 -2.26 -10.68
C VAL A 40 5.39 -0.91 -11.13
N ALA A 41 4.07 -0.80 -11.16
CA ALA A 41 3.36 0.45 -11.35
C ALA A 41 3.25 1.18 -10.02
N GLU A 42 4.09 2.19 -9.82
CA GLU A 42 4.16 2.94 -8.57
C GLU A 42 3.29 4.20 -8.65
N MET A 43 2.21 4.23 -7.87
CA MET A 43 1.23 5.31 -7.78
C MET A 43 1.22 5.91 -6.37
N THR A 44 2.36 6.46 -5.98
CA THR A 44 2.58 7.05 -4.66
C THR A 44 2.87 8.55 -4.79
N GLY A 45 2.83 9.28 -3.67
CA GLY A 45 3.11 10.71 -3.61
C GLY A 45 4.60 11.09 -3.51
N ARG A 46 5.51 10.12 -3.39
CA ARG A 46 6.93 10.43 -3.13
C ARG A 46 7.64 10.93 -4.39
N THR A 47 8.52 11.91 -4.22
CA THR A 47 9.28 12.55 -5.31
C THR A 47 10.63 11.91 -5.59
N TRP A 48 11.15 11.13 -4.65
CA TRP A 48 12.44 10.44 -4.76
C TRP A 48 12.30 8.96 -4.39
N ARG A 49 13.15 8.13 -4.98
CA ARG A 49 13.28 6.71 -4.68
C ARG A 49 14.71 6.21 -4.89
N ILE A 50 15.03 5.06 -4.31
CA ILE A 50 16.30 4.37 -4.58
C ILE A 50 16.04 3.22 -5.56
N VAL A 51 16.88 3.10 -6.58
CA VAL A 51 16.78 2.06 -7.62
C VAL A 51 18.10 1.30 -7.68
N ARG A 52 18.02 -0.04 -7.67
CA ARG A 52 19.18 -0.91 -7.87
C ARG A 52 19.61 -0.90 -9.34
N GLU A 53 20.90 -0.75 -9.57
CA GLU A 53 21.54 -0.87 -10.88
C GLU A 53 22.21 -2.24 -11.07
N LYS A 54 22.77 -2.46 -12.26
CA LYS A 54 23.55 -3.67 -12.55
C LYS A 54 24.79 -3.71 -11.66
N GLY A 55 25.00 -4.83 -10.96
CA GLY A 55 26.21 -5.02 -10.14
C GLY A 55 26.07 -4.63 -8.67
N ASN A 56 24.86 -4.66 -8.11
CA ASN A 56 24.58 -4.41 -6.69
C ASN A 56 24.84 -2.97 -6.21
N THR A 57 24.92 -2.02 -7.15
CA THR A 57 24.96 -0.58 -6.87
C THR A 57 23.54 -0.01 -6.78
N PHE A 58 23.39 1.10 -6.06
CA PHE A 58 22.12 1.80 -5.91
C PHE A 58 22.27 3.25 -6.36
N ARG A 59 21.25 3.79 -7.03
CA ARG A 59 21.16 5.22 -7.32
C ARG A 59 19.88 5.82 -6.77
N VAL A 60 19.98 7.10 -6.41
CA VAL A 60 18.83 7.92 -6.09
C VAL A 60 18.22 8.43 -7.40
N GLU A 61 16.92 8.23 -7.58
CA GLU A 61 16.18 8.62 -8.77
C GLU A 61 15.04 9.58 -8.39
N GLN A 62 14.95 10.70 -9.10
CA GLN A 62 13.83 11.62 -8.98
C GLN A 62 12.65 11.10 -9.80
N ARG A 63 11.49 10.89 -9.16
CA ARG A 63 10.23 10.57 -9.85
C ARG A 63 9.66 11.81 -10.52
N GLY A 64 9.57 12.92 -9.78
CA GLY A 64 9.01 14.19 -10.26
C GLY A 64 9.37 15.35 -9.33
N LYS A 65 9.23 16.58 -9.83
CA LYS A 65 9.64 17.83 -9.15
C LYS A 65 8.52 18.50 -8.37
N GLY A 66 7.28 18.03 -8.47
CA GLY A 66 6.13 18.59 -7.76
C GLY A 66 4.87 17.73 -7.88
N GLU A 67 3.83 18.11 -7.16
CA GLU A 67 2.58 17.33 -7.02
C GLU A 67 1.90 17.05 -8.37
N ALA A 68 1.77 18.05 -9.24
CA ALA A 68 1.15 17.90 -10.56
C ALA A 68 1.92 16.93 -11.49
N GLU A 69 3.25 16.91 -11.40
CA GLU A 69 4.07 15.98 -12.18
C GLU A 69 3.92 14.55 -11.63
N ILE A 70 3.90 14.40 -10.31
CA ILE A 70 3.66 13.12 -9.65
C ILE A 70 2.26 12.57 -9.99
N GLU A 71 1.23 13.40 -10.00
CA GLU A 71 -0.12 13.00 -10.41
C GLU A 71 -0.12 12.49 -11.86
N THR A 72 0.53 13.24 -12.76
CA THR A 72 0.68 12.84 -14.16
C THR A 72 1.41 11.49 -14.31
N ILE A 73 2.46 11.26 -13.53
CA ILE A 73 3.19 10.00 -13.49
C ILE A 73 2.30 8.88 -12.97
N ASN A 74 1.55 9.11 -11.89
CA ASN A 74 0.65 8.13 -11.31
C ASN A 74 -0.45 7.72 -12.30
N VAL A 75 -0.99 8.66 -13.09
CA VAL A 75 -1.93 8.36 -14.18
C VAL A 75 -1.28 7.47 -15.25
N LYS A 76 -0.04 7.79 -15.68
CA LYS A 76 0.69 6.96 -16.65
C LYS A 76 0.99 5.55 -16.12
N GLU A 77 1.34 5.43 -14.84
CA GLU A 77 1.59 4.14 -14.19
C GLU A 77 0.30 3.32 -14.05
N CYS A 78 -0.82 3.96 -13.70
CA CYS A 78 -2.15 3.35 -13.72
C CYS A 78 -2.51 2.81 -15.11
N GLN A 79 -2.27 3.59 -16.17
CA GLN A 79 -2.50 3.15 -17.56
C GLN A 79 -1.63 1.93 -17.92
N LYS A 80 -0.34 1.92 -17.54
CA LYS A 80 0.54 0.76 -17.77
C LYS A 80 0.04 -0.49 -17.03
N PHE A 81 -0.47 -0.33 -15.81
CA PHE A 81 -1.06 -1.43 -15.05
C PHE A 81 -2.35 -1.97 -15.70
N GLN A 82 -3.25 -1.07 -16.09
CA GLN A 82 -4.53 -1.44 -16.72
C GLN A 82 -4.36 -1.99 -18.14
N ALA A 83 -3.29 -1.62 -18.85
CA ALA A 83 -2.90 -2.24 -20.12
C ALA A 83 -2.18 -3.59 -19.93
N GLY A 84 -1.82 -3.97 -18.70
CA GLY A 84 -1.10 -5.22 -18.41
C GLY A 84 0.38 -5.19 -18.75
N LYS A 85 0.95 -4.00 -19.07
CA LYS A 85 2.40 -3.81 -19.26
C LYS A 85 3.16 -4.01 -17.94
N LYS A 86 2.53 -3.61 -16.84
CA LYS A 86 2.98 -3.86 -15.47
C LYS A 86 1.90 -4.64 -14.75
N LEU A 87 2.27 -5.72 -14.08
CA LEU A 87 1.30 -6.63 -13.43
C LEU A 87 1.10 -6.34 -11.95
N ILE A 88 2.00 -5.54 -11.36
CA ILE A 88 2.00 -5.20 -9.95
C ILE A 88 1.76 -3.70 -9.85
N GLY A 89 0.84 -3.28 -8.99
CA GLY A 89 0.55 -1.88 -8.71
C GLY A 89 0.69 -1.61 -7.22
N ILE A 90 1.39 -0.54 -6.86
CA ILE A 90 1.49 -0.04 -5.49
C ILE A 90 0.83 1.32 -5.42
N ILE A 91 -0.11 1.48 -4.49
CA ILE A 91 -0.81 2.73 -4.22
C ILE A 91 -0.54 3.17 -2.78
N SER A 92 -0.54 4.48 -2.55
CA SER A 92 -0.60 5.06 -1.20
C SER A 92 -1.78 6.03 -1.09
N ASP A 93 -1.97 6.67 0.06
CA ASP A 93 -3.07 7.62 0.26
C ASP A 93 -3.04 8.81 -0.72
N ALA A 94 -1.87 9.08 -1.31
CA ALA A 94 -1.67 10.09 -2.36
C ALA A 94 -2.31 9.72 -3.72
N ALA A 95 -2.76 8.47 -3.92
CA ALA A 95 -3.44 8.01 -5.14
C ALA A 95 -4.95 8.35 -5.17
N SER A 96 -5.40 9.27 -4.32
CA SER A 96 -6.81 9.43 -3.93
C SER A 96 -7.73 9.92 -5.06
N VAL A 97 -7.23 10.66 -6.05
CA VAL A 97 -8.03 11.22 -7.16
C VAL A 97 -7.79 10.46 -8.46
N GLY A 98 -8.86 10.02 -9.12
CA GLY A 98 -8.84 9.54 -10.51
C GLY A 98 -8.26 8.15 -10.78
N ILE A 99 -7.58 7.50 -9.82
CA ILE A 99 -6.96 6.18 -10.06
C ILE A 99 -7.96 5.04 -9.81
N SER A 100 -8.06 4.15 -10.79
CA SER A 100 -8.96 3.01 -10.79
C SER A 100 -8.23 1.77 -11.30
N LEU A 101 -8.14 0.74 -10.46
CA LEU A 101 -7.33 -0.46 -10.65
C LEU A 101 -8.15 -1.74 -10.76
N HIS A 102 -9.48 -1.64 -10.77
CA HIS A 102 -10.36 -2.79 -10.95
C HIS A 102 -10.13 -3.46 -12.32
N ALA A 103 -10.42 -4.76 -12.39
CA ALA A 103 -10.34 -5.53 -13.63
C ALA A 103 -11.54 -5.19 -14.53
N LEU A 104 -11.45 -4.07 -15.24
CA LEU A 104 -12.50 -3.52 -16.11
C LEU A 104 -12.89 -4.51 -17.22
N LYS A 105 -14.19 -4.66 -17.49
CA LYS A 105 -14.72 -5.55 -18.54
C LYS A 105 -14.18 -5.25 -19.94
N ASP A 106 -13.98 -3.97 -20.25
CA ASP A 106 -13.47 -3.53 -21.56
C ASP A 106 -11.98 -3.13 -21.49
N GLY A 107 -11.32 -3.44 -20.36
CA GLY A 107 -9.91 -3.11 -20.15
C GLY A 107 -8.95 -4.18 -20.68
N GLY A 108 -7.71 -3.80 -20.98
CA GLY A 108 -6.68 -4.73 -21.47
C GLY A 108 -6.25 -5.78 -20.43
N ASN A 109 -6.19 -5.40 -19.15
CA ASN A 109 -5.80 -6.30 -18.06
C ASN A 109 -7.00 -6.75 -17.21
N GLN A 110 -7.64 -7.84 -17.63
CA GLN A 110 -8.81 -8.43 -16.97
C GLN A 110 -8.48 -9.45 -15.86
N ARG A 111 -7.20 -9.62 -15.49
CA ARG A 111 -6.81 -10.59 -14.45
C ARG A 111 -7.47 -10.26 -13.11
N ARG A 112 -7.91 -11.30 -12.37
CA ARG A 112 -8.46 -11.11 -11.02
C ARG A 112 -7.45 -10.37 -10.15
N ARG A 113 -7.92 -9.33 -9.45
CA ARG A 113 -7.07 -8.52 -8.57
C ARG A 113 -6.85 -9.25 -7.24
N VAL A 114 -5.61 -9.27 -6.77
CA VAL A 114 -5.27 -9.64 -5.40
C VAL A 114 -4.71 -8.38 -4.75
N HIS A 115 -5.46 -7.82 -3.81
CA HIS A 115 -5.14 -6.55 -3.17
C HIS A 115 -4.57 -6.83 -1.78
N PHE A 116 -3.28 -6.54 -1.62
CA PHE A 116 -2.59 -6.59 -0.33
C PHE A 116 -2.68 -5.24 0.36
N THR A 117 -3.09 -5.23 1.63
CA THR A 117 -3.09 -4.03 2.46
C THR A 117 -2.00 -4.21 3.52
N LEU A 118 -0.88 -3.52 3.33
CA LEU A 118 0.29 -3.58 4.21
C LEU A 118 0.17 -2.65 5.42
N GLU A 119 -0.56 -1.54 5.26
CA GLU A 119 -0.85 -0.58 6.31
C GLU A 119 -2.36 -0.35 6.34
N LEU A 120 -3.00 -0.69 7.45
CA LEU A 120 -4.42 -0.44 7.63
C LEU A 120 -4.61 1.02 8.08
N PRO A 121 -5.41 1.83 7.36
CA PRO A 121 -5.72 3.16 7.84
C PRO A 121 -6.53 3.07 9.13
N TRP A 122 -6.27 4.00 10.04
CA TRP A 122 -6.96 4.12 11.33
C TRP A 122 -8.48 4.29 11.22
N SER A 123 -8.99 4.66 10.04
CA SER A 123 -10.41 4.80 9.75
C SER A 123 -10.89 3.72 8.79
N ALA A 124 -11.96 3.03 9.17
CA ALA A 124 -12.63 2.06 8.32
C ALA A 124 -13.19 2.68 7.02
N ASP A 125 -13.63 3.95 7.07
CA ASP A 125 -14.08 4.67 5.87
C ASP A 125 -12.93 4.88 4.87
N LYS A 126 -11.76 5.30 5.38
CA LYS A 126 -10.55 5.42 4.55
C LYS A 126 -10.14 4.07 3.96
N ALA A 127 -10.22 2.99 4.75
CA ALA A 127 -9.94 1.64 4.26
C ALA A 127 -10.87 1.28 3.09
N VAL A 128 -12.18 1.50 3.25
CA VAL A 128 -13.16 1.23 2.18
C VAL A 128 -12.88 2.06 0.93
N GLN A 129 -12.50 3.34 1.07
CA GLN A 129 -12.16 4.19 -0.08
C GLN A 129 -10.92 3.71 -0.84
N GLN A 130 -9.90 3.22 -0.12
CA GLN A 130 -8.68 2.65 -0.71
C GLN A 130 -8.98 1.30 -1.40
N LEU A 131 -9.77 0.43 -0.76
CA LEU A 131 -10.13 -0.87 -1.32
C LEU A 131 -11.06 -0.74 -2.54
N GLY A 132 -11.92 0.29 -2.53
CA GLY A 132 -12.76 0.70 -3.67
C GLY A 132 -11.98 1.12 -4.93
N ARG A 133 -10.65 1.26 -4.86
CA ARG A 133 -9.82 1.47 -6.07
C ARG A 133 -9.76 0.22 -6.94
N SER A 134 -9.87 -0.97 -6.33
CA SER A 134 -9.88 -2.26 -7.02
C SER A 134 -11.26 -2.92 -7.13
N HIS A 135 -12.30 -2.35 -6.50
CA HIS A 135 -13.66 -2.88 -6.50
C HIS A 135 -14.66 -1.85 -7.03
N ARG A 136 -15.23 -2.11 -8.21
CA ARG A 136 -16.19 -1.30 -8.96
C ARG A 136 -17.22 -2.20 -9.65
N SER A 137 -18.40 -1.66 -9.95
CA SER A 137 -19.51 -2.40 -10.57
C SER A 137 -19.21 -2.94 -11.97
N ASN A 138 -18.35 -2.28 -12.76
CA ASN A 138 -18.02 -2.70 -14.13
C ASN A 138 -16.79 -3.62 -14.23
N GLN A 139 -16.58 -4.50 -13.26
CA GLN A 139 -15.44 -5.44 -13.28
C GLN A 139 -15.82 -6.86 -13.71
N VAL A 140 -14.87 -7.57 -14.31
CA VAL A 140 -15.01 -8.98 -14.71
C VAL A 140 -15.05 -9.94 -13.52
N SER A 141 -14.37 -9.59 -12.42
CA SER A 141 -14.26 -10.44 -11.23
C SER A 141 -13.96 -9.62 -9.99
N ALA A 142 -14.61 -9.94 -8.86
CA ALA A 142 -14.31 -9.39 -7.52
C ALA A 142 -12.80 -9.48 -7.17
N PRO A 143 -12.19 -8.48 -6.50
CA PRO A 143 -10.83 -8.63 -5.97
C PRO A 143 -10.82 -9.63 -4.80
N ILE A 144 -9.65 -10.22 -4.55
CA ILE A 144 -9.34 -10.94 -3.31
C ILE A 144 -8.55 -9.99 -2.43
N TYR A 145 -9.02 -9.76 -1.20
CA TYR A 145 -8.33 -8.90 -0.23
C TYR A 145 -7.44 -9.74 0.70
N ARG A 146 -6.21 -9.28 0.91
CA ARG A 146 -5.24 -9.85 1.86
C ARG A 146 -4.77 -8.73 2.78
N LEU A 147 -5.29 -8.71 4.00
CA LEU A 147 -4.86 -7.77 5.03
C LEU A 147 -3.63 -8.34 5.72
N VAL A 148 -2.52 -7.61 5.71
CA VAL A 148 -1.31 -7.96 6.43
C VAL A 148 -1.32 -7.18 7.74
N VAL A 149 -1.34 -7.90 8.85
CA VAL A 149 -1.40 -7.33 10.20
C VAL A 149 -0.33 -7.98 11.05
N THR A 150 0.28 -7.19 11.94
CA THR A 150 1.21 -7.73 12.93
C THR A 150 0.43 -8.24 14.14
N ASP A 151 1.03 -9.10 14.97
CA ASP A 151 0.38 -9.68 16.15
C ASP A 151 0.28 -8.68 17.33
N ILE A 152 0.31 -7.38 17.05
CA ILE A 152 0.15 -6.33 18.05
C ILE A 152 -1.35 -6.17 18.32
N GLY A 153 -1.76 -6.38 19.58
CA GLY A 153 -3.18 -6.42 19.98
C GLY A 153 -4.00 -5.17 19.60
N GLY A 154 -3.35 -4.02 19.43
CA GLY A 154 -3.98 -2.79 18.92
C GLY A 154 -4.43 -2.91 17.45
N GLU A 155 -3.59 -3.43 16.57
CA GLU A 155 -3.88 -3.58 15.13
C GLU A 155 -5.02 -4.58 14.88
N ARG A 156 -5.15 -5.60 15.74
CA ARG A 156 -6.16 -6.65 15.61
C ARG A 156 -7.60 -6.12 15.69
N ARG A 157 -7.86 -5.12 16.54
CA ARG A 157 -9.18 -4.48 16.64
C ARG A 157 -9.54 -3.71 15.36
N PHE A 158 -8.59 -2.96 14.80
CA PHE A 158 -8.79 -2.19 13.56
C PHE A 158 -9.00 -3.12 12.36
N ALA A 159 -8.23 -4.20 12.27
CA ALA A 159 -8.37 -5.21 11.22
C ALA A 159 -9.77 -5.83 11.19
N SER A 160 -10.32 -6.16 12.37
CA SER A 160 -11.68 -6.70 12.51
C SER A 160 -12.75 -5.72 12.03
N ALA A 161 -12.64 -4.43 12.39
CA ALA A 161 -13.57 -3.40 11.93
C ALA A 161 -13.56 -3.23 10.40
N VAL A 162 -12.38 -3.26 9.78
CA VAL A 162 -12.21 -3.19 8.32
C VAL A 162 -12.75 -4.45 7.64
N ALA A 163 -12.48 -5.64 8.20
CA ALA A 163 -12.99 -6.90 7.69
C ALA A 163 -14.53 -6.96 7.66
N ARG A 164 -15.20 -6.52 8.74
CA ARG A 164 -16.68 -6.42 8.78
C ARG A 164 -17.23 -5.47 7.71
N ARG A 165 -16.57 -4.35 7.46
CA ARG A 165 -16.93 -3.42 6.38
C ARG A 165 -16.73 -4.05 5.00
N LEU A 166 -15.67 -4.83 4.80
CA LEU A 166 -15.44 -5.59 3.57
C LEU A 166 -16.51 -6.66 3.32
N GLU A 167 -16.98 -7.33 4.36
CA GLU A 167 -18.11 -8.27 4.27
C GLU A 167 -19.38 -7.56 3.80
N SER A 168 -19.67 -6.37 4.33
CA SER A 168 -20.83 -5.57 3.92
C SER A 168 -20.76 -5.12 2.45
N LEU A 169 -19.56 -5.02 1.89
CA LEU A 169 -19.32 -4.69 0.47
C LEU A 169 -19.46 -5.90 -0.47
N GLY A 170 -19.83 -7.08 0.05
CA GLY A 170 -19.99 -8.31 -0.75
C GLY A 170 -18.67 -8.86 -1.31
N ALA A 171 -17.52 -8.34 -0.87
CA ALA A 171 -16.21 -8.74 -1.37
C ALA A 171 -15.71 -10.08 -0.82
N LEU A 172 -16.21 -10.48 0.35
CA LEU A 172 -16.00 -11.82 0.92
C LEU A 172 -17.14 -12.74 0.44
N THR A 173 -17.07 -13.18 -0.81
CA THR A 173 -18.08 -14.09 -1.37
C THR A 173 -17.89 -15.51 -0.82
N ARG A 174 -18.71 -15.88 0.19
CA ARG A 174 -19.29 -17.18 0.60
C ARG A 174 -18.57 -18.55 0.43
N GLY A 175 -17.40 -18.66 -0.19
CA GLY A 175 -16.66 -19.93 -0.38
C GLY A 175 -15.40 -20.07 0.49
N ASP A 176 -14.93 -18.98 1.10
CA ASP A 176 -13.62 -18.93 1.77
C ASP A 176 -13.74 -18.82 3.30
N ARG A 177 -14.82 -19.37 3.87
CA ARG A 177 -14.99 -19.46 5.34
C ARG A 177 -13.93 -20.36 6.00
N ARG A 178 -13.14 -21.11 5.22
CA ARG A 178 -12.16 -22.07 5.72
C ARG A 178 -10.72 -21.88 5.22
N ALA A 179 -10.45 -21.01 4.23
CA ALA A 179 -9.09 -20.92 3.66
C ALA A 179 -8.46 -19.51 3.68
N ALA A 180 -9.12 -18.49 4.26
CA ALA A 180 -8.52 -17.17 4.46
C ALA A 180 -8.31 -16.74 5.93
N VAL A 181 -8.79 -17.50 6.91
CA VAL A 181 -8.56 -17.20 8.33
C VAL A 181 -8.37 -18.53 9.06
N GLY A 182 -7.12 -18.86 9.38
CA GLY A 182 -6.78 -20.05 10.16
C GLY A 182 -7.10 -19.97 11.66
N GLN A 183 -7.99 -19.06 12.06
CA GLN A 183 -8.60 -19.02 13.39
C GLN A 183 -10.02 -18.48 13.25
N ASP A 184 -10.97 -19.23 13.79
CA ASP A 184 -12.40 -18.96 13.76
C ASP A 184 -12.69 -17.49 14.09
N LEU A 185 -13.40 -16.76 13.23
CA LEU A 185 -13.79 -15.36 13.47
C LEU A 185 -14.63 -15.18 14.75
N GLN A 186 -15.12 -16.29 15.33
CA GLN A 186 -15.80 -16.31 16.62
C GLN A 186 -14.85 -16.12 17.82
N GLU A 187 -13.57 -16.48 17.72
CA GLU A 187 -12.57 -16.25 18.79
C GLU A 187 -12.16 -14.76 18.92
N PHE A 188 -12.55 -13.90 17.96
CA PHE A 188 -12.18 -12.48 17.93
C PHE A 188 -13.30 -11.51 18.28
N ASN A 189 -14.46 -12.02 18.71
CA ASN A 189 -15.55 -11.21 19.25
C ASN A 189 -15.25 -10.82 20.71
N LEU A 190 -14.35 -9.85 20.91
CA LEU A 190 -14.13 -9.21 22.21
C LEU A 190 -15.14 -8.08 22.49
N GLN A 191 -16.41 -8.27 22.14
CA GLN A 191 -17.49 -7.42 22.63
C GLN A 191 -18.05 -8.03 23.91
N THR A 192 -17.50 -7.62 25.04
CA THR A 192 -18.21 -7.68 26.33
C THR A 192 -19.16 -6.50 26.42
N VAL A 193 -20.27 -6.68 27.15
CA VAL A 193 -21.38 -5.71 27.36
C VAL A 193 -20.91 -4.31 27.83
N TYR A 194 -19.65 -4.17 28.25
CA TYR A 194 -19.07 -2.98 28.86
C TYR A 194 -18.14 -2.15 27.94
N GLY A 195 -17.93 -2.55 26.69
CA GLY A 195 -16.95 -1.90 25.80
C GLY A 195 -17.57 -1.21 24.57
N ASN A 196 -18.29 -0.11 24.77
CA ASN A 196 -18.62 0.84 23.71
C ASN A 196 -17.85 2.15 23.97
N SER A 197 -16.87 2.46 23.12
CA SER A 197 -16.22 3.78 23.02
C SER A 197 -15.84 4.03 21.57
#